data_AF-M5FRI9-F1
#
_entry.id   AF-M5FRI9-F1
#
_cell.length_a   1.000
_cell.length_b   1.000
_cell.length_c   1.000
_cell.angle_alpha   90.00
_cell.angle_beta   90.00
_cell.angle_gamma   90.00
#
_symmetry.space_group_name_H-M   'P 1'
#
loop_
_entity.id
_entity.type
_entity.pdbx_description
1 polymer ?
#
loop_
_entity_poly.entity_id
_entity_poly.type
_entity_poly.pdbx_seq_one_letter_code
_entity_poly.pdbx_strand_id
1 'polypeptide(L)'
;GGIIIPLQMLAIILTADEPKRIRQGQIARADAEGALLGLLLGYVAPSLYLALRPDSLIAAVWQAFPIYISIIKVFYSTLRRLVTRKGATLDGYWATQVTYGICGLLGLASHLRVVYSIISSVNFIGELQSMFLPSIFNLPPGSSTNAAAWHMLKWDNALMFGSCLVAALWLSIELGKGLEGPTTIAFVQGIPAFGPGPVMAAAWIWREKGLREMRRDLDKLEKEEAEKELNKGNVEAKAIKASAVESDAGSGVETPLKRSKKSKTKPKRLD
;
A
#
# COMPACT_ATOMS: atom_id res chain seq x y z
N GLY A 1 -18.82 9.90 -0.49
CA GLY A 1 -17.80 8.85 -0.64
C GLY A 1 -18.16 7.83 -1.72
N GLY A 2 -19.43 7.44 -1.83
CA GLY A 2 -19.94 6.33 -2.62
C GLY A 2 -19.84 6.45 -4.13
N ILE A 3 -19.33 7.54 -4.70
CA ILE A 3 -18.98 7.63 -6.13
C ILE A 3 -17.46 7.65 -6.30
N ILE A 4 -16.78 8.54 -5.57
CA ILE A 4 -15.34 8.75 -5.70
C ILE A 4 -14.56 7.49 -5.32
N ILE A 5 -14.93 6.83 -4.21
CA ILE A 5 -14.21 5.65 -3.73
C ILE A 5 -14.35 4.47 -4.68
N PRO A 6 -15.54 4.08 -5.18
CA PRO A 6 -15.63 3.04 -6.21
C PRO A 6 -14.81 3.33 -7.46
N LEU A 7 -14.83 4.56 -7.97
CA LEU A 7 -14.03 4.94 -9.14
C LEU A 7 -12.53 4.83 -8.85
N GLN A 8 -12.09 5.26 -7.67
CA GLN A 8 -10.71 5.11 -7.24
C GLN A 8 -10.30 3.64 -7.10
N MET A 9 -11.15 2.81 -6.49
CA MET A 9 -10.91 1.37 -6.34
C MET A 9 -10.85 0.68 -7.70
N LEU A 10 -11.75 1.02 -8.62
CA LEU A 10 -11.73 0.53 -9.99
C LEU A 10 -10.43 0.94 -10.71
N ALA A 11 -10.01 2.19 -10.58
CA ALA A 11 -8.74 2.65 -11.15
C ALA A 11 -7.54 1.90 -10.55
N ILE A 12 -7.56 1.57 -9.25
CA ILE A 12 -6.51 0.76 -8.61
C ILE A 12 -6.46 -0.64 -9.22
N ILE A 13 -7.62 -1.30 -9.36
CA ILE A 13 -7.73 -2.64 -9.95
C ILE A 13 -7.23 -2.63 -11.40
N LEU A 14 -7.75 -1.73 -12.24
CA LEU A 14 -7.37 -1.64 -13.66
C LEU A 14 -5.90 -1.28 -13.89
N THR A 15 -5.20 -0.77 -12.87
CA THR A 15 -3.78 -0.43 -12.93
C THR A 15 -2.90 -1.37 -12.10
N ALA A 16 -3.46 -2.41 -11.49
CA ALA A 16 -2.73 -3.31 -10.59
C ALA A 16 -1.79 -4.28 -11.36
N ASP A 17 -2.15 -4.66 -12.58
CA ASP A 17 -1.55 -5.77 -13.35
C ASP A 17 -0.15 -5.55 -13.92
N GLU A 18 0.51 -4.42 -13.69
CA GLU A 18 1.86 -4.21 -14.23
C GLU A 18 2.93 -4.83 -13.31
N PRO A 19 3.71 -5.86 -13.73
CA PRO A 19 4.81 -6.43 -12.94
C PRO A 19 5.88 -5.39 -12.58
N LYS A 20 6.02 -4.38 -13.45
CA LYS A 20 6.87 -3.20 -13.22
C LYS A 20 6.44 -2.43 -11.98
N ARG A 21 5.14 -2.40 -11.67
CA ARG A 21 4.57 -1.70 -10.53
C ARG A 21 4.77 -2.45 -9.22
N ILE A 22 4.86 -3.78 -9.21
CA ILE A 22 5.27 -4.54 -8.00
C ILE A 22 6.69 -4.13 -7.60
N ARG A 23 7.58 -3.94 -8.57
CA ARG A 23 8.96 -3.49 -8.35
C ARG A 23 9.05 -2.02 -7.92
N GLN A 24 8.37 -1.13 -8.64
CA GLN A 24 8.38 0.32 -8.36
C GLN A 24 7.45 0.74 -7.22
N GLY A 25 6.55 -0.13 -6.78
CA GLY A 25 5.51 0.12 -5.79
C GLY A 25 6.02 0.17 -4.35
N GLN A 26 7.33 0.28 -4.12
CA GLN A 26 7.82 0.52 -2.78
C GLN A 26 7.40 1.91 -2.31
N ILE A 27 6.51 1.91 -1.31
CA ILE A 27 6.03 3.11 -0.67
C ILE A 27 7.24 3.79 -0.02
N ALA A 28 7.59 4.97 -0.52
CA ALA A 28 8.64 5.77 0.05
C ALA A 28 8.30 6.12 1.50
N ARG A 29 9.27 5.98 2.41
CA ARG A 29 9.07 6.27 3.84
C ARG A 29 8.49 7.64 4.11
N ALA A 30 8.93 8.67 3.38
CA ALA A 30 8.40 10.03 3.50
C ALA A 30 6.91 10.13 3.19
N ASP A 31 6.42 9.33 2.24
CA ASP A 31 5.00 9.32 1.84
C ASP A 31 4.15 8.53 2.83
N ALA A 32 4.67 7.41 3.35
CA ALA A 32 4.03 6.61 4.38
C ALA A 32 3.92 7.36 5.72
N GLU A 33 5.02 7.97 6.18
CA GLU A 33 5.05 8.81 7.39
C GLU A 33 4.13 10.04 7.22
N GLY A 34 4.13 10.67 6.05
CA GLY A 34 3.22 11.79 5.74
C GLY A 34 1.75 11.39 5.74
N ALA A 35 1.42 10.20 5.20
CA ALA A 35 0.05 9.67 5.24
C ALA A 35 -0.39 9.34 6.67
N LEU A 36 0.49 8.76 7.49
CA LEU A 36 0.23 8.50 8.90
C LEU A 36 -0.03 9.80 9.68
N LEU A 37 0.84 10.80 9.51
CA LEU A 37 0.66 12.10 10.17
C LEU A 37 -0.61 12.81 9.67
N GLY A 38 -0.88 12.75 8.37
CA GLY A 38 -2.09 13.25 7.76
C GLY A 38 -3.33 12.60 8.37
N LEU A 39 -3.36 11.28 8.53
CA LEU A 39 -4.45 10.57 9.20
C LEU A 39 -4.64 11.06 10.65
N LEU A 40 -3.56 11.12 11.43
CA LEU A 40 -3.63 11.53 12.84
C LEU A 40 -4.16 12.95 13.03
N LEU A 41 -3.58 13.91 12.29
CA LEU A 41 -3.91 15.32 12.46
C LEU A 41 -5.11 15.77 11.63
N GLY A 42 -5.30 15.18 10.44
CA GLY A 42 -6.36 15.55 9.51
C GLY A 42 -7.68 14.83 9.75
N TYR A 43 -7.67 13.64 10.36
CA TYR A 43 -8.88 12.86 10.61
C TYR A 43 -9.09 12.52 12.08
N VAL A 44 -8.10 11.92 12.76
CA VAL A 44 -8.28 11.46 14.15
C VAL A 44 -8.52 12.63 15.10
N ALA A 45 -7.66 13.64 15.07
CA ALA A 45 -7.80 14.80 15.96
C ALA A 45 -9.13 15.56 15.75
N PRO A 46 -9.56 15.90 14.51
CA PRO A 46 -10.87 16.50 14.28
C PRO A 46 -12.05 15.60 14.71
N SER A 47 -11.94 14.28 14.50
CA SER A 47 -13.00 13.35 14.91
C SER A 47 -13.12 13.27 16.43
N LEU A 48 -12.01 13.25 17.16
CA LEU A 48 -12.01 13.32 18.62
C LEU A 48 -12.58 14.64 19.11
N TYR A 49 -12.22 15.76 18.48
CA TYR A 49 -12.77 17.07 18.83
C TYR A 49 -14.28 17.12 18.63
N LEU A 50 -14.78 16.62 17.49
CA LEU A 50 -16.22 16.51 17.21
C LEU A 50 -16.93 15.59 18.21
N ALA A 51 -16.32 14.48 18.61
CA ALA A 51 -16.88 13.56 19.60
C ALA A 51 -17.00 14.20 21.00
N LEU A 52 -16.03 15.05 21.38
CA LEU A 52 -16.04 15.78 22.65
C LEU A 52 -16.96 17.01 22.62
N ARG A 53 -17.19 17.60 21.44
CA ARG A 53 -18.01 18.80 21.24
C ARG A 53 -18.90 18.62 20.00
N PRO A 54 -20.02 17.89 20.13
CA PRO A 54 -20.94 17.69 19.02
C PRO A 54 -21.62 19.03 18.69
N ASP A 55 -21.17 19.66 17.60
CA ASP A 55 -21.71 20.91 17.09
C ASP A 55 -21.81 20.85 15.57
N SER A 56 -22.84 21.50 15.03
CA SER A 56 -23.13 21.48 13.59
C SER A 56 -22.04 22.13 12.74
N LEU A 57 -21.43 23.22 13.22
CA LEU A 57 -20.34 23.89 12.52
C LEU A 57 -19.08 23.03 12.56
N ILE A 58 -18.77 22.41 13.69
CA ILE A 58 -17.64 21.49 13.82
C ILE A 58 -17.82 20.30 12.86
N ALA A 59 -19.02 19.72 12.79
CA ALA A 59 -19.32 18.63 11.87
C ALA A 59 -19.16 19.05 10.40
N ALA A 60 -19.56 20.29 10.04
CA ALA A 60 -19.38 20.82 8.70
C ALA A 60 -17.89 21.00 8.35
N VAL A 61 -17.09 21.58 9.25
CA VAL A 61 -15.63 21.73 9.08
C VAL A 61 -14.93 20.38 8.99
N TRP A 62 -15.41 19.38 9.74
CA TRP A 62 -14.89 18.02 9.71
C TRP A 62 -15.06 17.35 8.34
N GLN A 63 -16.09 17.67 7.55
CA GLN A 63 -16.28 17.09 6.21
C GLN A 63 -15.10 17.34 5.26
N ALA A 64 -14.33 18.41 5.47
CA ALA A 64 -13.14 18.74 4.68
C ALA A 64 -11.88 17.96 5.10
N PHE A 65 -11.99 16.95 5.97
CA PHE A 65 -10.86 16.13 6.42
C PHE A 65 -9.96 15.57 5.30
N PRO A 66 -10.46 15.15 4.12
CA PRO A 66 -9.58 14.64 3.06
C PRO A 66 -8.60 15.72 2.55
N ILE A 67 -9.01 16.99 2.59
CA ILE A 67 -8.17 18.13 2.22
C ILE A 67 -7.08 18.31 3.28
N TYR A 68 -7.42 18.26 4.57
CA TYR A 68 -6.44 18.36 5.66
C TYR A 68 -5.39 17.25 5.59
N ILE A 69 -5.83 15.99 5.42
CA ILE A 69 -4.92 14.84 5.25
C ILE A 69 -3.96 15.11 4.08
N SER A 70 -4.49 15.54 2.93
CA SER A 70 -3.71 15.75 1.71
C SER A 70 -2.66 16.85 1.89
N ILE A 71 -3.03 17.99 2.48
CA ILE A 71 -2.12 19.11 2.74
C ILE A 71 -1.01 18.67 3.71
N ILE A 72 -1.37 18.04 4.82
CA ILE A 72 -0.41 17.61 5.86
C ILE A 72 0.54 16.56 5.30
N LYS A 73 0.02 15.58 4.54
CA LYS A 73 0.83 14.57 3.86
C LYS A 73 1.84 15.22 2.93
N VAL A 74 1.40 16.05 1.98
CA VAL A 74 2.29 16.68 0.99
C VAL A 74 3.34 17.53 1.68
N PHE A 75 2.94 18.33 2.67
CA PHE A 75 3.86 19.18 3.43
C PHE A 75 4.92 18.35 4.16
N TYR A 76 4.51 17.33 4.92
CA TYR A 76 5.43 16.46 5.65
C TYR A 76 6.36 15.70 4.70
N SER A 77 5.82 15.08 3.65
CA SER A 77 6.60 14.30 2.70
C SER A 77 7.65 15.15 1.99
N THR A 78 7.32 16.39 1.60
CA THR A 78 8.28 17.33 1.02
C THR A 78 9.39 17.69 2.01
N LEU A 79 9.04 18.08 3.24
CA LEU A 79 10.05 18.40 4.28
C LEU A 79 10.95 17.20 4.58
N ARG A 80 10.37 16.01 4.69
CA ARG A 80 11.11 14.77 4.98
C ARG A 80 12.12 14.44 3.88
N ARG A 81 11.75 14.64 2.61
CA ARG A 81 12.64 14.44 1.46
C ARG A 81 13.80 15.44 1.42
N LEU A 82 13.59 16.68 1.85
CA LEU A 82 14.66 17.70 1.93
C LEU A 82 15.76 17.34 2.93
N VAL A 83 15.39 16.68 4.03
CA VAL A 83 16.33 16.28 5.09
C VAL A 83 16.95 14.89 4.83
N THR A 84 16.33 14.07 3.97
CA THR A 84 16.83 12.74 3.65
C THR A 84 18.02 12.83 2.69
N ARG A 85 19.13 12.17 3.03
CA ARG A 85 20.34 12.14 2.19
C ARG A 85 20.00 11.63 0.78
N LYS A 86 20.48 12.32 -0.26
CA LYS A 86 20.34 11.88 -1.66
C LYS A 86 20.86 10.44 -1.81
N GLY A 87 20.04 9.58 -2.42
CA GLY A 87 20.36 8.16 -2.63
C GLY A 87 19.93 7.21 -1.50
N ALA A 88 19.45 7.71 -0.35
CA ALA A 88 18.91 6.85 0.70
C ALA A 88 17.48 6.39 0.34
N THR A 89 17.32 5.12 -0.02
CA THR A 89 16.01 4.48 -0.19
C THR A 89 15.54 3.94 1.15
N LEU A 90 14.60 4.64 1.79
CA LEU A 90 14.02 4.22 3.07
C LEU A 90 12.64 3.57 2.85
N ASP A 91 12.46 2.39 3.44
CA ASP A 91 11.23 1.60 3.37
C ASP A 91 10.11 2.22 4.24
N GLY A 92 8.95 2.49 3.66
CA GLY A 92 7.76 3.01 4.34
C GLY A 92 6.83 1.94 4.92
N TYR A 93 7.13 0.65 4.73
CA TYR A 93 6.25 -0.46 5.10
C TYR A 93 5.64 -0.33 6.51
N TRP A 94 6.45 -0.12 7.54
CA TRP A 94 5.96 -0.10 8.92
C TRP A 94 5.02 1.08 9.22
N ALA A 95 5.29 2.25 8.66
CA ALA A 95 4.39 3.41 8.81
C ALA A 95 3.04 3.13 8.13
N THR A 96 3.05 2.48 6.97
CA THR A 96 1.82 2.03 6.29
C THR A 96 1.04 1.01 7.14
N GLN A 97 1.72 0.01 7.72
CA GLN A 97 1.09 -0.98 8.60
C GLN A 97 0.43 -0.34 9.82
N VAL A 98 1.13 0.60 10.47
CA VAL A 98 0.58 1.36 11.61
C VAL A 98 -0.63 2.19 11.17
N THR A 99 -0.58 2.83 10.01
CA THR A 99 -1.71 3.59 9.45
C THR A 99 -2.96 2.71 9.31
N TYR A 100 -2.81 1.53 8.69
CA TYR A 100 -3.92 0.57 8.58
C TYR A 100 -4.39 0.07 9.95
N GLY A 101 -3.47 -0.22 10.87
CA GLY A 101 -3.82 -0.62 12.23
C GLY A 101 -4.67 0.41 12.95
N ILE A 102 -4.31 1.69 12.88
CA ILE A 102 -5.08 2.79 13.47
C ILE A 102 -6.46 2.90 12.81
N CYS A 103 -6.53 2.88 11.47
CA CYS A 103 -7.82 2.90 10.75
C CYS A 103 -8.72 1.73 11.16
N GLY A 104 -8.13 0.53 11.28
CA GLY A 104 -8.82 -0.67 11.75
C GLY A 104 -9.36 -0.49 13.17
N LEU A 105 -8.55 -0.04 14.12
CA LEU A 105 -8.97 0.16 15.51
C LEU A 105 -10.08 1.20 15.64
N LEU A 106 -10.00 2.32 14.91
CA LEU A 106 -11.05 3.34 14.90
C LEU A 106 -12.35 2.82 14.27
N GLY A 107 -12.24 2.04 13.19
CA GLY A 107 -13.36 1.35 12.58
C GLY A 107 -14.01 0.35 13.53
N LEU A 108 -13.22 -0.44 14.25
CA LEU A 108 -13.69 -1.40 15.25
C LEU A 108 -14.42 -0.70 16.39
N ALA A 109 -13.83 0.35 16.96
CA ALA A 109 -14.45 1.11 18.04
C ALA A 109 -15.81 1.69 17.63
N SER A 110 -15.89 2.23 16.40
CA SER A 110 -17.13 2.76 15.84
C SER A 110 -18.17 1.66 15.61
N HIS A 111 -17.76 0.51 15.07
CA HIS A 111 -18.62 -0.65 14.86
C HIS A 111 -19.17 -1.21 16.17
N LEU A 112 -18.31 -1.42 17.17
CA LEU A 112 -18.71 -1.94 18.47
C LEU A 112 -19.70 -1.00 19.17
N ARG A 113 -19.48 0.31 19.09
CA ARG A 113 -20.43 1.31 19.62
C ARG A 113 -21.81 1.18 18.97
N VAL A 114 -21.85 1.05 17.64
CA VAL A 114 -23.09 0.89 16.87
C VAL A 114 -23.77 -0.42 17.21
N VAL A 115 -23.05 -1.54 17.11
CA VAL A 115 -23.58 -2.89 17.38
C VAL A 115 -24.09 -3.01 18.80
N TYR A 116 -23.40 -2.44 19.79
CA TYR A 116 -23.86 -2.40 21.18
C TYR A 116 -25.23 -1.72 21.31
N SER A 117 -25.47 -0.63 20.57
CA SER A 117 -26.77 0.05 20.55
C SER A 117 -27.87 -0.79 19.88
N ILE A 118 -27.52 -1.64 18.90
CA ILE A 118 -28.48 -2.50 18.19
C ILE A 118 -28.83 -3.73 19.04
N ILE A 119 -27.83 -4.37 19.65
CA ILE A 119 -28.01 -5.58 20.49
C ILE A 119 -28.88 -5.28 21.71
N SER A 120 -28.83 -4.06 22.23
CA SER A 120 -29.68 -3.63 23.35
C SER A 120 -31.11 -3.28 22.93
N SER A 121 -31.43 -3.29 21.64
CA SER A 121 -32.78 -3.04 21.12
C SER A 121 -33.67 -4.28 21.18
N VAL A 122 -34.95 -4.10 21.53
CA VAL A 122 -35.99 -5.13 21.47
C VAL A 122 -36.21 -5.63 20.04
N ASN A 123 -35.93 -4.79 19.03
CA ASN A 123 -36.06 -5.12 17.61
C ASN A 123 -34.69 -5.22 16.93
N PHE A 124 -33.81 -6.07 17.47
CA PHE A 124 -32.44 -6.27 16.97
C PHE A 124 -32.36 -6.44 15.45
N ILE A 125 -33.17 -7.33 14.87
CA ILE A 125 -33.14 -7.62 13.42
C ILE A 125 -33.61 -6.42 12.60
N GLY A 126 -34.68 -5.74 13.04
CA GLY A 126 -35.20 -4.56 12.36
C GLY A 126 -34.20 -3.40 12.37
N GLU A 127 -33.52 -3.16 13.49
CA GLU A 127 -32.49 -2.13 13.60
C GLU A 127 -31.23 -2.47 12.79
N LEU A 128 -30.83 -3.74 12.76
CA LEU A 128 -29.71 -4.19 11.94
C LEU A 128 -30.00 -3.95 10.44
N GLN A 129 -31.19 -4.35 9.98
CA GLN A 129 -31.61 -4.11 8.60
C GLN A 129 -31.72 -2.62 8.31
N SER A 130 -32.35 -1.85 9.21
CA SER A 130 -32.53 -0.41 9.04
C SER A 130 -31.18 0.30 8.92
N MET A 131 -30.15 -0.14 9.64
CA MET A 131 -28.87 0.56 9.69
C MET A 131 -27.93 0.19 8.54
N PHE A 132 -27.89 -1.09 8.14
CA PHE A 132 -26.91 -1.58 7.16
C PHE A 132 -27.44 -1.77 5.75
N LEU A 133 -28.76 -1.93 5.56
CA LEU A 133 -29.34 -2.15 4.24
C LEU A 133 -29.97 -0.85 3.72
N PRO A 134 -29.43 -0.24 2.65
CA PRO A 134 -30.10 0.87 2.00
C PRO A 134 -31.43 0.39 1.38
N SER A 135 -32.47 1.21 1.49
CA SER A 135 -33.75 0.92 0.82
C SER A 135 -33.60 1.16 -0.68
N ILE A 136 -33.99 0.15 -1.48
CA ILE A 136 -34.13 0.28 -2.94
C ILE A 136 -35.38 1.07 -3.35
N PHE A 137 -36.34 1.23 -2.43
CA PHE A 137 -37.52 2.04 -2.67
C PHE A 137 -37.23 3.51 -2.40
N ASN A 138 -37.75 4.37 -3.27
CA ASN A 138 -37.73 5.81 -3.09
C ASN A 138 -38.49 6.21 -1.83
N LEU A 139 -38.02 7.27 -1.17
CA LEU A 139 -38.76 7.88 -0.08
C LEU A 139 -40.10 8.44 -0.58
N PRO A 140 -41.19 8.30 0.18
CA PRO A 140 -42.47 8.90 -0.16
C PRO A 140 -42.36 10.41 -0.37
N PRO A 141 -43.16 11.01 -1.27
CA PRO A 141 -43.26 12.46 -1.40
C PRO A 141 -43.60 13.10 -0.03
N GLY A 142 -42.93 14.21 0.31
CA GLY A 142 -43.11 14.89 1.59
C GLY A 142 -42.28 14.33 2.76
N SER A 143 -41.38 13.36 2.51
CA SER A 143 -40.41 12.91 3.52
C SER A 143 -39.55 14.07 4.04
N SER A 144 -39.19 14.02 5.33
CA SER A 144 -38.36 15.06 5.94
C SER A 144 -36.94 15.10 5.36
N THR A 145 -36.30 16.27 5.39
CA THR A 145 -34.91 16.45 4.94
C THR A 145 -33.94 15.50 5.64
N ASN A 146 -34.16 15.22 6.93
CA ASN A 146 -33.34 14.26 7.70
C ASN A 146 -33.50 12.83 7.17
N ALA A 147 -34.73 12.42 6.81
CA ALA A 147 -34.96 11.10 6.22
C ALA A 147 -34.28 10.97 4.85
N ALA A 148 -34.34 12.01 4.03
CA ALA A 148 -33.65 12.07 2.74
C ALA A 148 -32.12 12.00 2.89
N ALA A 149 -31.56 12.79 3.79
CA ALA A 149 -30.11 12.77 4.08
C ALA A 149 -29.66 11.39 4.58
N TRP A 150 -30.44 10.77 5.47
CA TRP A 150 -30.15 9.43 5.99
C TRP A 150 -30.21 8.36 4.90
N HIS A 151 -31.21 8.40 4.02
CA HIS A 151 -31.32 7.47 2.88
C HIS A 151 -30.14 7.59 1.92
N MET A 152 -29.72 8.81 1.60
CA MET A 152 -28.53 9.08 0.80
C MET A 152 -27.24 8.55 1.47
N LEU A 153 -27.06 8.80 2.77
CA LEU A 153 -25.88 8.35 3.52
C LEU A 153 -25.75 6.83 3.58
N LYS A 154 -26.86 6.08 3.65
CA LYS A 154 -26.82 4.61 3.59
C LYS A 154 -26.26 4.13 2.25
N TRP A 155 -26.74 4.69 1.15
CA TRP A 155 -26.24 4.37 -0.18
C TRP A 155 -24.77 4.77 -0.34
N ASP A 156 -24.38 5.96 0.15
CA ASP A 156 -22.99 6.42 0.13
C ASP A 156 -22.06 5.44 0.86
N ASN A 157 -22.46 5.01 2.07
CA ASN A 157 -21.73 4.03 2.87
C ASN A 157 -21.69 2.65 2.20
N ALA A 158 -22.82 2.15 1.69
CA ALA A 158 -22.89 0.83 1.05
C ALA A 158 -21.98 0.76 -0.18
N LEU A 159 -21.99 1.78 -1.04
CA LEU A 159 -21.13 1.84 -2.21
C LEU A 159 -19.65 2.02 -1.82
N MET A 160 -19.36 2.85 -0.83
CA MET A 160 -18.00 3.08 -0.35
C MET A 160 -17.38 1.81 0.24
N PHE A 161 -18.05 1.17 1.20
CA PHE A 161 -17.54 -0.05 1.83
C PHE A 161 -17.59 -1.25 0.87
N GLY A 162 -18.67 -1.39 0.10
CA GLY A 162 -18.83 -2.46 -0.87
C GLY A 162 -17.72 -2.47 -1.91
N SER A 163 -17.42 -1.31 -2.51
CA SER A 163 -16.32 -1.20 -3.49
C SER A 163 -14.95 -1.47 -2.88
N CYS A 164 -14.69 -0.97 -1.66
CA CYS A 164 -13.44 -1.25 -0.97
C CYS A 164 -13.26 -2.74 -0.66
N LEU A 165 -14.33 -3.43 -0.23
CA LEU A 165 -14.30 -4.86 0.06
C LEU A 165 -14.09 -5.70 -1.21
N VAL A 166 -14.81 -5.35 -2.28
CA VAL A 166 -14.63 -5.99 -3.60
C VAL A 166 -13.18 -5.81 -4.09
N ALA A 167 -12.63 -4.59 -3.98
CA ALA A 167 -11.26 -4.34 -4.38
C ALA A 167 -10.24 -5.07 -3.50
N ALA A 168 -10.43 -5.11 -2.19
CA ALA A 168 -9.57 -5.85 -1.28
C ALA A 168 -9.58 -7.37 -1.59
N LEU A 169 -10.76 -7.93 -1.87
CA LEU A 169 -10.89 -9.33 -2.27
C LEU A 169 -10.22 -9.59 -3.62
N TRP A 170 -10.51 -8.76 -4.63
CA TRP A 170 -9.92 -8.86 -5.96
C TRP A 170 -8.39 -8.85 -5.92
N LEU A 171 -7.81 -7.85 -5.26
CA LEU A 171 -6.35 -7.74 -5.10
C LEU A 171 -5.75 -8.90 -4.29
N SER A 172 -6.54 -9.54 -3.43
CA SER A 172 -6.10 -10.76 -2.74
C SER A 172 -6.07 -11.97 -3.68
N ILE A 173 -7.02 -12.06 -4.63
CA ILE A 173 -7.07 -13.11 -5.65
C ILE A 173 -5.85 -13.01 -6.57
N GLU A 174 -5.47 -11.81 -6.99
CA GLU A 174 -4.27 -11.55 -7.79
C GLU A 174 -2.98 -12.01 -7.10
N LEU A 175 -2.92 -11.92 -5.76
CA LEU A 175 -1.80 -12.44 -4.97
C LEU A 175 -1.79 -13.98 -4.83
N GLY A 176 -2.74 -14.67 -5.47
CA GLY A 176 -2.92 -16.13 -5.36
C GLY A 176 -3.53 -16.60 -4.04
N LYS A 177 -3.96 -15.68 -3.16
CA LYS A 177 -4.42 -15.98 -1.78
C LYS A 177 -5.90 -15.65 -1.53
N GLY A 178 -6.59 -15.05 -2.51
CA GLY A 178 -7.92 -14.47 -2.30
C GLY A 178 -9.07 -15.45 -2.19
N LEU A 179 -8.93 -16.64 -2.80
CA LEU A 179 -9.93 -17.72 -2.71
C LEU A 179 -9.58 -18.79 -1.66
N GLU A 180 -8.49 -18.59 -0.91
CA GLU A 180 -8.19 -19.49 0.21
C GLU A 180 -9.32 -19.41 1.24
N GLY A 181 -9.76 -20.57 1.73
CA GLY A 181 -10.85 -20.69 2.72
C GLY A 181 -10.75 -19.68 3.87
N PRO A 182 -9.57 -19.50 4.51
CA PRO A 182 -9.39 -18.52 5.58
C PRO A 182 -9.70 -17.07 5.18
N THR A 183 -9.34 -16.65 3.96
CA THR A 183 -9.60 -15.30 3.46
C THR A 183 -11.10 -15.10 3.27
N THR A 184 -11.77 -16.02 2.59
CA THR A 184 -13.23 -15.95 2.38
C THR A 184 -14.00 -15.97 3.70
N ILE A 185 -13.61 -16.83 4.64
CA ILE A 185 -14.20 -16.89 5.98
C ILE A 185 -13.99 -15.55 6.71
N ALA A 186 -12.79 -14.98 6.65
CA ALA A 186 -12.49 -13.69 7.28
C ALA A 186 -13.32 -12.55 6.71
N PHE A 187 -13.62 -12.52 5.41
CA PHE A 187 -14.49 -11.50 4.83
C PHE A 187 -15.96 -11.72 5.21
N VAL A 188 -16.49 -12.95 5.06
CA VAL A 188 -17.92 -13.24 5.32
C VAL A 188 -18.26 -13.11 6.81
N GLN A 189 -17.43 -13.65 7.69
CA GLN A 189 -17.68 -13.65 9.13
C GLN A 189 -17.09 -12.44 9.85
N GLY A 190 -15.99 -11.88 9.33
CA GLY A 190 -15.32 -10.75 9.96
C GLY A 190 -16.12 -9.46 9.83
N ILE A 191 -16.88 -9.25 8.74
CA ILE A 191 -17.66 -8.01 8.58
C ILE A 191 -18.77 -7.92 9.63
N PRO A 192 -19.61 -8.94 9.87
CA PRO A 192 -20.58 -8.89 10.97
C PRO A 192 -19.90 -8.73 12.34
N ALA A 193 -18.82 -9.49 12.59
CA ALA A 193 -18.17 -9.54 13.89
C ALA A 193 -17.42 -8.24 14.26
N PHE A 194 -16.66 -7.68 13.32
CA PHE A 194 -15.73 -6.58 13.56
C PHE A 194 -16.08 -5.30 12.79
N GLY A 195 -16.94 -5.40 11.79
CA GLY A 195 -17.29 -4.30 10.90
C GLY A 195 -16.40 -4.26 9.65
N PRO A 196 -16.80 -3.47 8.63
CA PRO A 196 -16.06 -3.37 7.38
C PRO A 196 -14.67 -2.74 7.54
N GLY A 197 -14.51 -1.78 8.46
CA GLY A 197 -13.25 -1.05 8.67
C GLY A 197 -12.06 -1.95 9.06
N PRO A 198 -12.16 -2.73 10.15
CA PRO A 198 -11.09 -3.65 10.55
C PRO A 198 -10.78 -4.72 9.51
N VAL A 199 -11.82 -5.28 8.86
CA VAL A 199 -11.65 -6.30 7.81
C VAL A 199 -10.88 -5.72 6.63
N MET A 200 -11.25 -4.53 6.17
CA MET A 200 -10.51 -3.82 5.13
C MET A 200 -9.06 -3.56 5.55
N ALA A 201 -8.84 -3.01 6.76
CA ALA A 201 -7.50 -2.74 7.26
C ALA A 201 -6.63 -4.02 7.29
N ALA A 202 -7.18 -5.13 7.77
CA ALA A 202 -6.51 -6.43 7.79
C ALA A 202 -6.19 -6.92 6.36
N ALA A 203 -7.11 -6.79 5.42
CA ALA A 203 -6.89 -7.14 4.02
C ALA A 203 -5.76 -6.31 3.39
N TRP A 204 -5.72 -4.99 3.64
CA TRP A 204 -4.65 -4.11 3.16
C TRP A 204 -3.30 -4.41 3.82
N ILE A 205 -3.29 -4.73 5.12
CA ILE A 205 -2.09 -5.20 5.85
C ILE A 205 -1.54 -6.46 5.21
N TRP A 206 -2.41 -7.46 4.98
CA TRP A 206 -2.05 -8.73 4.36
C TRP A 206 -1.50 -8.54 2.95
N ARG A 207 -2.22 -7.76 2.12
CA ARG A 207 -1.79 -7.42 0.76
C ARG A 207 -0.39 -6.82 0.76
N GLU A 208 -0.12 -5.87 1.64
CA GLU A 208 1.17 -5.18 1.65
C GLU A 208 2.30 -6.06 2.17
N LYS A 209 2.00 -6.99 3.09
CA LYS A 209 2.92 -8.05 3.49
C LYS A 209 3.26 -8.96 2.30
N GLY A 210 2.26 -9.44 1.56
CA GLY A 210 2.45 -10.28 0.37
C GLY A 210 3.28 -9.58 -0.71
N LEU A 211 2.98 -8.31 -1.00
CA LEU A 211 3.78 -7.51 -1.94
C LEU A 211 5.24 -7.34 -1.48
N ARG A 212 5.49 -7.26 -0.18
CA ARG A 212 6.85 -7.17 0.37
C ARG A 212 7.61 -8.48 0.24
N GLU A 213 6.94 -9.60 0.45
CA GLU A 213 7.51 -10.95 0.28
C GLU A 213 7.89 -11.18 -1.20
N MET A 214 6.98 -10.91 -2.13
CA MET A 214 7.27 -11.04 -3.58
C MET A 214 8.45 -10.18 -4.04
N ARG A 215 8.55 -8.93 -3.55
CA ARG A 215 9.71 -8.07 -3.83
C ARG A 215 11.02 -8.68 -3.36
N ARG A 216 11.05 -9.22 -2.13
CA ARG A 216 12.24 -9.88 -1.58
C ARG A 216 12.65 -11.12 -2.38
N ASP A 217 11.68 -11.88 -2.89
CA ASP A 217 11.98 -13.08 -3.67
C ASP A 217 12.48 -12.72 -5.08
N LEU A 218 11.91 -11.69 -5.72
CA LEU A 218 12.45 -11.12 -6.96
C LEU A 218 13.89 -10.62 -6.78
N ASP A 219 14.18 -9.90 -5.69
CA ASP A 219 15.54 -9.40 -5.39
C ASP A 219 16.55 -10.55 -5.21
N LYS A 220 16.12 -11.71 -4.71
CA LYS A 220 16.98 -12.90 -4.59
C LYS A 220 17.25 -13.50 -5.96
N LEU A 221 16.21 -13.69 -6.77
CA LEU A 221 16.33 -14.25 -8.11
C LEU A 221 17.28 -13.41 -8.98
N GLU A 222 17.18 -12.07 -8.92
CA GLU A 222 18.07 -11.17 -9.66
C GLU A 222 19.54 -11.29 -9.21
N LYS A 223 19.79 -11.48 -7.91
CA LYS A 223 21.14 -11.72 -7.39
C LYS A 223 21.69 -13.06 -7.87
N GLU A 224 20.88 -14.11 -7.83
CA GLU A 224 21.26 -15.43 -8.33
C GLU A 224 21.56 -15.42 -9.83
N GLU A 225 20.76 -14.69 -10.62
CA GLU A 225 21.00 -14.50 -12.06
C GLU A 225 22.29 -13.70 -12.31
N ALA A 226 22.51 -12.59 -11.58
CA ALA A 226 23.73 -11.80 -11.69
C ALA A 226 24.99 -12.60 -11.30
N GLU A 227 24.91 -13.45 -10.28
CA GLU A 227 26.00 -14.35 -9.89
C GLU A 227 26.27 -15.43 -10.95
N LYS A 228 25.23 -15.98 -11.58
CA LYS A 228 25.36 -16.94 -12.70
C LYS A 228 26.05 -16.30 -13.90
N GLU A 229 25.65 -15.08 -14.27
CA GLU A 229 26.27 -14.34 -15.39
C GLU A 229 27.73 -13.98 -15.10
N LEU A 230 28.03 -13.54 -13.87
CA LEU A 230 29.42 -13.28 -13.43
C LEU A 230 30.28 -14.55 -13.51
N ASN A 231 29.74 -15.68 -13.05
CA ASN A 231 30.44 -16.96 -13.08
C ASN A 231 30.67 -17.44 -14.51
N LYS A 232 29.68 -17.30 -15.39
CA LYS A 232 29.80 -17.61 -16.82
C LYS A 232 30.90 -16.77 -17.49
N GLY A 233 30.90 -15.46 -17.27
CA GLY A 233 31.95 -14.57 -17.78
C GLY A 233 33.34 -14.92 -17.28
N ASN A 234 33.47 -15.34 -16.01
CA ASN A 234 34.74 -15.82 -15.45
C ASN A 234 35.22 -17.13 -16.08
N VAL A 235 34.31 -18.05 -16.39
CA VAL A 235 34.63 -19.33 -17.08
C VAL A 235 35.11 -19.05 -18.51
N GLU A 236 34.39 -18.21 -19.26
CA GLU A 236 34.78 -17.82 -20.62
C GLU A 236 36.13 -17.11 -20.65
N ALA A 237 36.38 -16.17 -19.72
CA ALA A 237 37.67 -15.50 -19.61
C ALA A 237 38.83 -16.45 -19.27
N LYS A 238 38.58 -17.49 -18.46
CA LYS A 238 39.57 -18.54 -18.18
C LYS A 238 39.84 -19.41 -19.41
N ALA A 239 38.80 -19.80 -20.15
CA ALA A 239 38.94 -20.58 -21.38
C ALA A 239 39.76 -19.83 -22.45
N ILE A 240 39.50 -18.54 -22.65
CA ILE A 240 40.26 -17.69 -23.57
C ILE A 240 41.75 -17.64 -23.16
N LYS A 241 42.03 -17.42 -21.87
CA LYS A 241 43.41 -17.41 -21.37
C LYS A 241 44.13 -18.75 -21.58
N ALA A 242 43.45 -19.88 -21.38
CA ALA A 242 44.03 -21.20 -21.60
C ALA A 242 44.38 -21.42 -23.09
N SER A 243 43.47 -21.08 -24.01
CA SER A 243 43.72 -21.21 -25.46
C SER A 243 44.87 -20.32 -25.97
N ALA A 244 45.06 -19.13 -25.39
CA ALA A 244 46.17 -18.26 -25.73
C ALA A 244 47.53 -18.85 -25.32
N VAL A 245 47.61 -19.50 -24.16
CA VAL A 245 48.84 -20.14 -23.68
C VAL A 245 49.24 -21.32 -24.57
N GLU A 246 48.29 -22.13 -25.03
CA GLU A 246 48.58 -23.24 -25.95
C GLU A 246 49.09 -22.76 -27.32
N SER A 247 48.57 -21.64 -27.83
CA SER A 247 49.03 -21.07 -29.10
C SER A 247 50.48 -20.53 -29.03
N ASP A 248 50.93 -20.07 -27.86
CA ASP A 248 52.27 -19.50 -27.67
C ASP A 248 53.33 -20.59 -27.43
N ALA A 249 52.93 -21.72 -26.82
CA ALA A 249 53.83 -22.85 -26.57
C ALA A 249 54.27 -23.61 -27.85
N GLY A 250 53.61 -23.38 -28.99
CA GLY A 250 53.92 -24.02 -30.27
C GLY A 250 54.93 -23.27 -31.15
N SER A 251 55.24 -21.99 -30.86
CA SER A 251 56.17 -21.20 -31.69
C SER A 251 57.55 -21.09 -31.04
N GLY A 252 58.33 -22.16 -31.14
CA GLY A 252 59.75 -22.20 -30.78
C GLY A 252 60.63 -21.38 -31.74
N VAL A 253 60.30 -20.11 -32.00
CA VAL A 253 61.16 -19.19 -32.75
C VAL A 253 61.79 -18.21 -31.77
N GLU A 254 62.90 -18.65 -31.18
CA GLU A 254 63.80 -17.80 -30.40
C GLU A 254 64.25 -16.61 -31.26
N THR A 255 63.60 -15.46 -31.10
CA THR A 255 64.09 -14.20 -31.67
C THR A 255 64.56 -13.32 -30.52
N PRO A 256 65.87 -13.09 -30.36
CA PRO A 256 66.41 -12.34 -29.24
C PRO A 256 66.20 -10.84 -29.49
N LEU A 257 65.14 -10.25 -28.92
CA LEU A 257 64.89 -8.82 -29.05
C LEU A 257 65.04 -8.04 -27.74
N LYS A 258 65.98 -7.10 -27.84
CA LYS A 258 66.43 -6.06 -26.92
C LYS A 258 65.35 -5.51 -25.98
N ARG A 259 65.70 -5.58 -24.69
CA ARG A 259 65.02 -4.99 -23.53
C ARG A 259 64.99 -3.45 -23.62
N SER A 260 63.89 -2.88 -24.12
CA SER A 260 63.63 -1.43 -24.07
C SER A 260 62.97 -1.06 -22.73
N LYS A 261 63.70 -0.31 -21.90
CA LYS A 261 63.23 0.23 -20.62
C LYS A 261 62.19 1.32 -20.89
N LYS A 262 60.90 1.04 -20.66
CA LYS A 262 59.84 2.05 -20.73
C LYS A 262 59.52 2.60 -19.33
N SER A 263 59.77 3.88 -19.17
CA SER A 263 59.55 4.72 -17.99
C SER A 263 58.08 4.74 -17.56
N LYS A 264 57.83 4.54 -16.26
CA LYS A 264 56.53 4.67 -15.59
C LYS A 264 56.29 6.12 -15.20
N THR A 265 55.42 6.83 -15.93
CA THR A 265 54.84 8.10 -15.49
C THR A 265 53.52 7.83 -14.74
N LYS A 266 53.47 8.23 -13.47
CA LYS A 266 52.25 8.18 -12.62
C LYS A 266 51.29 9.31 -13.01
N PRO A 267 49.98 9.06 -13.19
CA PRO A 267 49.00 10.13 -13.34
C PRO A 267 48.69 10.78 -11.99
N LYS A 268 48.69 12.12 -11.99
CA LYS A 268 48.28 13.01 -10.89
C LYS A 268 46.77 12.89 -10.68
N ARG A 269 46.33 12.69 -9.43
CA ARG A 269 44.92 12.91 -9.03
C ARG A 269 44.67 14.42 -8.97
N LEU A 270 43.56 14.86 -9.55
CA LEU A 270 42.98 16.17 -9.30
C LEU A 270 41.87 15.97 -8.25
N ASP A 271 41.95 16.79 -7.21
CA ASP A 271 41.01 16.88 -6.09
C ASP A 271 39.73 17.62 -6.48
#